data_AF-A0A963FX51-F1
#
_entry.id   AF-A0A963FX51-F1
#
_cell.length_a   1.000
_cell.length_b   1.000
_cell.length_c   1.000
_cell.angle_alpha   90.00
_cell.angle_beta   90.00
_cell.angle_gamma   90.00
#
_symmetry.space_group_name_H-M   'P 1'
#
loop_
_entity.id
_entity.type
_entity.pdbx_description
1 polymer ?
#
loop_
_entity_poly.entity_id
_entity_poly.type
_entity_poly.pdbx_seq_one_letter_code
_entity_poly.pdbx_strand_id
1 'polypeptide(L)'
;VVPTLEDASVLLRLLPRSATGQAITNYVSLHTGPKRLEESDGPQQFHIVLVDNGRSKLLAGEMREMLRCIRCGACMNHCPVYQAVGGHAYGWVYPGPMGNILTPSYVGLENAVALPNAATMCNQCGVVCPVKIPLPDLMRTLREEQMARGLKPWAERMGLALWGWAAQQPALYALGTRIAARVMKWMGGSEKLIHRLPFVSGWTDGRDFPAPAGKTFRELYKAQRK
;
A
#
# COMPACT_ATOMS: atom_id res chain seq x y z
N VAL A 1 17.02 -4.54 15.51
CA VAL A 1 18.02 -4.97 16.51
C VAL A 1 17.36 -6.08 17.28
N VAL A 2 18.07 -7.20 17.46
CA VAL A 2 17.58 -8.33 18.27
C VAL A 2 18.57 -8.56 19.42
N PRO A 3 18.11 -9.00 20.60
CA PRO A 3 18.98 -9.20 21.76
C PRO A 3 20.01 -10.32 21.62
N THR A 4 19.63 -11.44 20.99
CA THR A 4 20.48 -12.66 20.95
C THR A 4 20.65 -13.25 19.54
N LEU A 5 21.58 -14.20 19.41
CA LEU A 5 21.77 -14.96 18.17
C LEU A 5 20.62 -15.94 17.92
N GLU A 6 19.99 -16.44 18.98
CA GLU A 6 18.80 -17.27 18.92
C GLU A 6 17.64 -16.49 18.30
N ASP A 7 17.42 -15.24 18.74
CA ASP A 7 16.43 -14.34 18.16
C ASP A 7 16.74 -14.02 16.69
N ALA A 8 18.03 -13.80 16.37
CA ALA A 8 18.47 -13.61 14.99
C ALA A 8 18.18 -14.84 14.13
N SER A 9 18.39 -16.05 14.65
CA SER A 9 18.14 -17.30 13.93
C SER A 9 16.67 -17.46 13.54
N VAL A 10 15.73 -16.99 14.38
CA VAL A 10 14.29 -17.00 14.07
C VAL A 10 14.00 -16.09 12.88
N LEU A 11 14.53 -14.86 12.89
CA LEU A 11 14.33 -13.92 11.78
C LEU A 11 15.00 -14.38 10.48
N LEU A 12 16.20 -14.96 10.57
CA LEU A 12 16.93 -15.52 9.42
C LEU A 12 16.19 -16.70 8.77
N ARG A 13 15.40 -17.46 9.55
CA ARG A 13 14.50 -18.50 9.02
C ARG A 13 13.23 -17.92 8.44
N LEU A 14 12.65 -16.90 9.08
CA LEU A 14 11.39 -16.27 8.61
C LEU A 14 11.57 -15.51 7.29
N LEU A 15 12.66 -14.76 7.13
CA LEU A 15 12.92 -13.92 5.96
C LEU A 15 12.78 -14.68 4.62
N PRO A 16 13.58 -15.73 4.34
CA PRO A 16 13.53 -16.44 3.06
C PRO A 16 12.23 -17.22 2.87
N ARG A 17 11.65 -17.75 3.95
CA ARG A 17 10.38 -18.49 3.89
C ARG A 17 9.22 -17.59 3.46
N SER A 18 9.16 -16.38 4.01
CA SER A 18 8.13 -15.39 3.64
C SER A 18 8.40 -14.71 2.30
N ALA A 19 9.67 -14.67 1.86
CA ALA A 19 10.06 -14.03 0.60
C ALA A 19 9.85 -14.95 -0.61
N THR A 20 10.54 -16.08 -0.60
CA THR A 20 10.76 -16.97 -1.76
C THR A 20 10.39 -18.43 -1.44
N GLY A 21 9.92 -18.72 -0.23
CA GLY A 21 9.62 -20.08 0.22
C GLY A 21 10.85 -20.93 0.54
N GLN A 22 12.06 -20.34 0.53
CA GLN A 22 13.29 -21.06 0.83
C GLN A 22 13.42 -21.40 2.32
N ALA A 23 13.99 -22.57 2.63
CA ALA A 23 14.11 -23.04 4.02
C ALA A 23 15.06 -22.18 4.88
N ILE A 24 16.12 -21.66 4.26
CA ILE A 24 17.15 -20.79 4.82
C ILE A 24 17.72 -19.86 3.73
N THR A 25 18.32 -18.75 4.12
CA THR A 25 19.01 -17.82 3.19
C THR A 25 20.34 -18.41 2.73
N ASN A 26 20.73 -18.10 1.50
CA ASN A 26 21.97 -18.61 0.88
C ASN A 26 23.23 -17.92 1.41
N TYR A 27 23.10 -16.68 1.88
CA TYR A 27 24.23 -15.90 2.37
C TYR A 27 23.86 -15.21 3.69
N VAL A 28 24.65 -15.48 4.72
CA VAL A 28 24.65 -14.77 6.00
C VAL A 28 26.09 -14.52 6.38
N SER A 29 26.43 -13.25 6.61
CA SER A 29 27.73 -12.86 7.17
C SER A 29 27.51 -12.51 8.63
N LEU A 30 28.20 -13.21 9.53
CA LEU A 30 28.25 -12.88 10.95
C LEU A 30 29.60 -12.25 11.25
N HIS A 31 29.60 -10.96 11.61
CA HIS A 31 30.81 -10.23 11.97
C HIS A 31 30.94 -10.15 13.49
N THR A 32 32.05 -10.66 14.03
CA THR A 32 32.31 -10.74 15.47
C THR A 32 33.31 -9.68 15.97
N GLY A 33 33.82 -8.81 15.10
CA GLY A 33 34.77 -7.74 15.44
C GLY A 33 36.14 -7.91 14.77
N PRO A 34 37.18 -7.24 15.29
CA PRO A 34 38.56 -7.43 14.83
C PRO A 34 39.08 -8.82 15.24
N LYS A 35 40.15 -9.28 14.57
CA LYS A 35 40.77 -10.57 14.91
C LYS A 35 41.36 -10.56 16.32
N ARG A 36 41.32 -11.71 16.99
CA ARG A 36 41.98 -11.97 18.28
C ARG A 36 43.47 -12.28 18.07
N LEU A 37 44.27 -12.21 19.15
CA LEU A 37 45.72 -12.41 19.09
C LEU A 37 46.10 -13.82 18.62
N GLU A 38 45.30 -14.80 19.01
CA GLU A 38 45.41 -16.20 18.68
C GLU A 38 44.86 -16.56 17.28
N GLU A 39 44.25 -15.62 16.57
CA GLU A 39 43.67 -15.83 15.24
C GLU A 39 44.68 -15.42 14.15
N SER A 40 44.93 -16.33 13.21
CA SER A 40 45.88 -16.11 12.11
C SER A 40 45.36 -15.15 11.03
N ASP A 41 44.05 -15.00 10.90
CA ASP A 41 43.39 -14.21 9.85
C ASP A 41 42.33 -13.26 10.43
N GLY A 42 41.99 -12.21 9.68
CA GLY A 42 40.98 -11.21 10.00
C GLY A 42 41.51 -9.78 10.14
N PRO A 43 40.60 -8.79 10.21
CA PRO A 43 40.98 -7.39 10.21
C PRO A 43 41.58 -6.96 11.56
N GLN A 44 42.60 -6.10 11.53
CA GLN A 44 43.17 -5.49 12.75
C GLN A 44 42.21 -4.49 13.40
N GLN A 45 41.35 -3.86 12.60
CA GLN A 45 40.35 -2.90 13.07
C GLN A 45 39.02 -3.16 12.39
N PHE A 46 37.93 -2.99 13.13
CA PHE A 46 36.57 -3.16 12.63
C PHE A 46 35.74 -1.94 13.02
N HIS A 47 35.23 -1.23 12.02
CA HIS A 47 34.47 0.00 12.19
C HIS A 47 33.04 -0.18 11.66
N ILE A 48 32.04 0.11 12.48
CA ILE A 48 30.63 0.16 12.05
C ILE A 48 30.19 1.63 12.03
N VAL A 49 29.81 2.12 10.85
CA VAL A 49 29.19 3.44 10.69
C VAL A 49 27.68 3.26 10.59
N LEU A 50 26.95 3.70 11.63
CA LEU A 50 25.49 3.70 11.64
C LEU A 50 24.97 5.06 11.14
N VAL A 51 24.32 5.06 9.98
CA VAL A 51 23.67 6.24 9.43
C VAL A 51 22.20 6.20 9.81
N ASP A 52 21.73 7.19 10.58
CA ASP A 52 20.34 7.23 11.03
C ASP A 52 19.36 7.39 9.86
N ASN A 53 19.66 8.30 8.92
CA ASN A 53 18.83 8.59 7.75
C ASN A 53 17.33 8.81 8.10
N GLY A 54 17.04 9.44 9.25
CA GLY A 54 15.68 9.72 9.71
C GLY A 54 15.00 8.59 10.49
N ARG A 55 15.68 7.48 10.76
CA ARG A 55 15.12 6.35 11.52
C ARG A 55 14.80 6.73 12.97
N SER A 56 15.59 7.58 13.62
CA SER A 56 15.30 8.10 14.97
C SER A 56 14.00 8.89 15.00
N LYS A 57 13.75 9.73 13.98
CA LYS A 57 12.48 10.47 13.84
C LYS A 57 11.31 9.51 13.60
N LEU A 58 11.50 8.49 12.75
CA LEU A 58 10.49 7.46 12.50
C LEU A 58 10.15 6.67 13.77
N LEU A 59 11.16 6.36 14.58
CA LEU A 59 11.00 5.64 15.85
C LEU A 59 10.17 6.42 16.87
N ALA A 60 10.36 7.74 16.93
CA ALA A 60 9.61 8.62 17.82
C ALA A 60 8.16 8.87 17.34
N GLY A 61 7.86 8.62 16.06
CA GLY A 61 6.56 8.90 15.46
C GLY A 61 5.56 7.75 15.51
N GLU A 62 4.44 7.94 14.80
CA GLU A 62 3.38 6.93 14.63
C GLU A 62 3.79 5.81 13.66
N MET A 63 4.79 6.06 12.82
CA MET A 63 5.30 5.11 11.81
C MET A 63 6.37 4.16 12.36
N ARG A 64 6.65 4.16 13.66
CA ARG A 64 7.72 3.36 14.31
C ARG A 64 7.63 1.87 14.02
N GLU A 65 6.40 1.39 13.85
CA GLU A 65 6.05 0.02 13.46
C GLU A 65 6.79 -0.45 12.20
N MET A 66 7.02 0.47 11.26
CA MET A 66 7.72 0.20 10.01
C MET A 66 9.19 -0.19 10.22
N LEU A 67 9.80 0.16 11.36
CA LEU A 67 11.20 -0.20 11.69
C LEU A 67 11.39 -1.68 12.02
N ARG A 68 10.31 -2.45 12.21
CA ARG A 68 10.37 -3.91 12.36
C ARG A 68 10.64 -4.65 11.05
N CYS A 69 10.56 -3.96 9.92
CA CYS A 69 10.68 -4.57 8.61
C CYS A 69 12.01 -5.30 8.43
N ILE A 70 11.92 -6.59 8.09
CA ILE A 70 13.06 -7.46 7.75
C ILE A 70 13.29 -7.56 6.23
N ARG A 71 12.61 -6.73 5.44
CA ARG A 71 12.67 -6.67 3.97
C ARG A 71 12.45 -8.03 3.26
N CYS A 72 11.57 -8.87 3.79
CA CYS A 72 11.24 -10.16 3.17
C CYS A 72 10.41 -10.04 1.88
N GLY A 73 9.76 -8.90 1.60
CA GLY A 73 9.00 -8.71 0.35
C GLY A 73 7.65 -9.41 0.27
N ALA A 74 7.23 -10.19 1.27
CA ALA A 74 5.92 -10.83 1.33
C ALA A 74 4.76 -9.86 1.03
N CYS A 75 4.80 -8.66 1.62
CA CYS A 75 3.79 -7.63 1.38
C CYS A 75 3.68 -7.21 -0.09
N MET A 76 4.78 -7.21 -0.84
CA MET A 76 4.81 -6.85 -2.27
C MET A 76 4.21 -7.98 -3.11
N ASN A 77 4.56 -9.24 -2.79
CA ASN A 77 4.05 -10.42 -3.48
C ASN A 77 2.51 -10.53 -3.38
N HIS A 78 1.95 -10.14 -2.24
CA HIS A 78 0.50 -10.19 -2.00
C HIS A 78 -0.25 -8.88 -2.29
N CYS A 79 0.44 -7.83 -2.74
CA CYS A 79 -0.21 -6.55 -3.03
C CYS A 79 -0.71 -6.50 -4.47
N PRO A 80 -2.03 -6.42 -4.71
CA PRO A 80 -2.57 -6.38 -6.08
C PRO A 80 -2.14 -5.12 -6.84
N VAL A 81 -1.92 -4.00 -6.14
CA VAL A 81 -1.43 -2.76 -6.76
C VAL A 81 0.00 -2.97 -7.26
N TYR A 82 0.90 -3.43 -6.40
CA TYR A 82 2.29 -3.68 -6.77
C TYR A 82 2.42 -4.69 -7.92
N GLN A 83 1.62 -5.76 -7.89
CA GLN A 83 1.59 -6.77 -8.96
C GLN A 83 1.12 -6.18 -10.30
N ALA A 84 0.27 -5.15 -10.29
CA ALA A 84 -0.24 -4.52 -11.51
C ALA A 84 0.68 -3.42 -12.06
N VAL A 85 1.28 -2.59 -11.20
CA VAL A 85 2.05 -1.39 -11.63
C VAL A 85 3.57 -1.57 -11.55
N GLY A 86 4.05 -2.59 -10.84
CA GLY A 86 5.47 -2.85 -10.62
C GLY A 86 6.14 -1.86 -9.66
N GLY A 87 7.44 -2.08 -9.41
CA GLY A 87 8.19 -1.27 -8.43
C GLY A 87 8.53 0.14 -8.89
N HIS A 88 8.76 0.36 -10.19
CA HIS A 88 9.17 1.66 -10.73
C HIS A 88 8.10 2.74 -10.55
N ALA A 89 6.82 2.36 -10.59
CA ALA A 89 5.71 3.29 -10.40
C ALA A 89 5.68 3.96 -9.02
N TYR A 90 6.41 3.43 -8.03
CA TYR A 90 6.50 4.00 -6.68
C TYR A 90 7.50 5.16 -6.59
N GLY A 91 8.36 5.35 -7.59
CA GLY A 91 9.21 6.55 -7.71
C GLY A 91 10.34 6.68 -6.68
N TRP A 92 10.60 5.68 -5.85
CA TRP A 92 11.74 5.69 -4.92
C TRP A 92 12.29 4.29 -4.61
N VAL A 93 13.33 4.23 -3.77
CA VAL A 93 14.10 3.01 -3.45
C VAL A 93 13.29 1.94 -2.71
N TYR A 94 12.17 2.32 -2.07
CA TYR A 94 11.25 1.41 -1.41
C TYR A 94 9.95 1.30 -2.20
N PRO A 95 9.67 0.15 -2.84
CA PRO A 95 8.41 -0.04 -3.54
C PRO A 95 7.37 -0.80 -2.71
N GLY A 96 6.18 -0.96 -3.28
CA GLY A 96 5.10 -1.74 -2.70
C GLY A 96 4.53 -1.14 -1.40
N PRO A 97 3.80 -1.93 -0.60
CA PRO A 97 3.14 -1.42 0.62
C PRO A 97 4.08 -0.77 1.64
N MET A 98 5.35 -1.18 1.72
CA MET A 98 6.32 -0.54 2.61
C MET A 98 6.77 0.81 2.06
N GLY A 99 6.92 0.92 0.74
CA GLY A 99 7.17 2.18 0.04
C GLY A 99 6.11 3.23 0.31
N ASN A 100 4.84 2.82 0.40
CA ASN A 100 3.72 3.71 0.74
C ASN A 100 3.84 4.40 2.09
N ILE A 101 4.70 3.90 2.98
CA ILE A 101 4.91 4.43 4.34
C ILE A 101 6.30 5.03 4.47
N LEU A 102 7.34 4.27 4.11
CA LEU A 102 8.73 4.72 4.25
C LEU A 102 9.03 5.93 3.38
N THR A 103 8.51 5.97 2.15
CA THR A 103 8.77 7.08 1.24
C THR A 103 8.25 8.41 1.81
N PRO A 104 6.95 8.59 2.09
CA PRO A 104 6.48 9.83 2.69
C PRO A 104 7.11 10.14 4.04
N SER A 105 7.56 9.12 4.79
CA SER A 105 8.22 9.35 6.09
C SER A 105 9.63 9.93 5.98
N TYR A 106 10.36 9.64 4.89
CA TYR A 106 11.74 10.09 4.71
C TYR A 106 11.86 11.34 3.81
N VAL A 107 11.12 11.43 2.70
CA VAL A 107 11.14 12.64 1.84
C VAL A 107 10.06 13.67 2.20
N GLY A 108 9.17 13.37 3.14
CA GLY A 108 8.02 14.21 3.46
C GLY A 108 6.76 13.79 2.68
N LEU A 109 5.62 13.89 3.35
CA LEU A 109 4.31 13.44 2.85
C LEU A 109 3.86 14.24 1.62
N GLU A 110 4.20 15.53 1.57
CA GLU A 110 3.95 16.45 0.46
C GLU A 110 4.69 16.06 -0.82
N ASN A 111 5.82 15.35 -0.72
CA ASN A 111 6.61 14.91 -1.87
C ASN A 111 6.18 13.52 -2.36
N ALA A 112 5.27 12.86 -1.65
CA ALA A 112 4.86 11.48 -1.90
C ALA A 112 3.33 11.29 -1.76
N VAL A 113 2.55 12.30 -2.12
CA VAL A 113 1.09 12.35 -1.86
C VAL A 113 0.34 11.14 -2.45
N ALA A 114 0.78 10.63 -3.61
CA ALA A 114 0.14 9.49 -4.24
C ALA A 114 0.34 8.17 -3.47
N LEU A 115 1.46 7.99 -2.77
CA LEU A 115 1.87 6.66 -2.30
C LEU A 115 0.99 6.09 -1.19
N PRO A 116 0.61 6.82 -0.12
CA PRO A 116 -0.37 6.30 0.85
C PRO A 116 -1.69 5.88 0.18
N ASN A 117 -2.04 6.49 -0.96
CA ASN A 117 -3.24 6.21 -1.74
C ASN A 117 -3.09 5.05 -2.73
N ALA A 118 -1.86 4.60 -3.02
CA ALA A 118 -1.55 3.47 -3.90
C ALA A 118 -1.80 2.11 -3.22
N ALA A 119 -3.01 1.93 -2.70
CA ALA A 119 -3.46 0.70 -2.04
C ALA A 119 -4.99 0.56 -2.12
N THR A 120 -5.44 -0.67 -2.38
CA THR A 120 -6.87 -1.06 -2.35
C THR A 120 -7.43 -1.24 -0.93
N MET A 121 -6.58 -1.13 0.09
CA MET A 121 -6.93 -1.34 1.50
C MET A 121 -7.50 -2.75 1.83
N CYS A 122 -7.13 -3.77 1.04
CA CYS A 122 -7.56 -5.16 1.23
C CYS A 122 -6.89 -5.91 2.41
N ASN A 123 -5.93 -5.29 3.10
CA ASN A 123 -5.18 -5.85 4.24
C ASN A 123 -4.38 -7.14 4.00
N GLN A 124 -4.21 -7.60 2.75
CA GLN A 124 -3.37 -8.78 2.48
C GLN A 124 -1.92 -8.59 2.97
N CYS A 125 -1.36 -7.40 2.81
CA CYS A 125 -0.01 -7.09 3.29
C CYS A 125 0.14 -7.16 4.82
N GLY A 126 -0.92 -6.85 5.58
CA GLY A 126 -0.91 -6.97 7.04
C GLY A 126 -1.02 -8.43 7.48
N VAL A 127 -1.88 -9.21 6.81
CA VAL A 127 -2.08 -10.65 7.09
C VAL A 127 -0.80 -11.46 6.88
N VAL A 128 -0.08 -11.21 5.78
CA VAL A 128 1.11 -12.00 5.41
C VAL A 128 2.41 -11.53 6.06
N CYS A 129 2.40 -10.41 6.80
CA CYS A 129 3.62 -9.84 7.35
C CYS A 129 4.15 -10.71 8.52
N PRO A 130 5.33 -11.36 8.39
CA PRO A 130 5.83 -12.26 9.44
C PRO A 130 6.24 -11.53 10.73
N VAL A 131 6.42 -10.21 10.66
CA VAL A 131 6.80 -9.34 11.78
C VAL A 131 5.65 -8.40 12.21
N LYS A 132 4.41 -8.73 11.79
CA LYS A 132 3.16 -8.10 12.25
C LYS A 132 3.14 -6.57 12.16
N ILE A 133 3.63 -6.01 11.05
CA ILE A 133 3.52 -4.57 10.78
C ILE A 133 2.11 -4.29 10.26
N PRO A 134 1.34 -3.38 10.89
CA PRO A 134 -0.02 -3.04 10.47
C PRO A 134 0.00 -2.07 9.27
N LEU A 135 0.51 -2.53 8.12
CA LEU A 135 0.75 -1.70 6.94
C LEU A 135 -0.49 -0.88 6.50
N PRO A 136 -1.73 -1.43 6.46
CA PRO A 136 -2.89 -0.62 6.08
C PRO A 136 -3.25 0.46 7.08
N ASP A 137 -3.06 0.23 8.37
CA ASP A 137 -3.37 1.24 9.38
C ASP A 137 -2.37 2.40 9.29
N LEU A 138 -1.08 2.10 9.11
CA LEU A 138 -0.06 3.12 8.86
C LEU A 138 -0.34 3.93 7.59
N MET A 139 -0.77 3.27 6.51
CA MET A 139 -1.21 3.97 5.28
C MET A 139 -2.44 4.84 5.53
N ARG A 140 -3.39 4.39 6.36
CA ARG A 140 -4.58 5.17 6.72
C ARG A 140 -4.19 6.42 7.51
N THR A 141 -3.33 6.30 8.52
CA THR A 141 -2.83 7.45 9.30
C THR A 141 -2.20 8.50 8.38
N LEU A 142 -1.38 8.09 7.41
CA LEU A 142 -0.82 9.03 6.42
C LEU A 142 -1.88 9.68 5.53
N ARG A 143 -2.95 8.97 5.14
CA ARG A 143 -4.08 9.55 4.39
C ARG A 143 -4.88 10.55 5.22
N GLU A 144 -5.07 10.29 6.51
CA GLU A 144 -5.70 11.22 7.44
C GLU A 144 -4.85 12.48 7.59
N GLU A 145 -3.54 12.34 7.74
CA GLU A 145 -2.59 13.46 7.79
C GLU A 145 -2.60 14.28 6.49
N GLN A 146 -2.68 13.63 5.32
CA GLN A 146 -2.84 14.32 4.02
C GLN A 146 -4.09 15.20 3.99
N MET A 147 -5.21 14.72 4.54
CA MET A 147 -6.44 15.51 4.61
C MET A 147 -6.34 16.65 5.62
N ALA A 148 -5.80 16.39 6.80
CA ALA A 148 -5.64 17.39 7.84
C ALA A 148 -4.74 18.56 7.38
N ARG A 149 -3.64 18.23 6.68
CA ARG A 149 -2.69 19.20 6.12
C ARG A 149 -3.13 19.82 4.79
N GLY A 150 -4.25 19.38 4.22
CA GLY A 150 -4.77 19.89 2.94
C GLY A 150 -3.87 19.60 1.74
N LEU A 151 -3.10 18.50 1.77
CA LEU A 151 -2.18 18.11 0.69
C LEU A 151 -2.89 17.54 -0.54
N LYS A 152 -4.20 17.27 -0.44
CA LYS A 152 -5.05 16.82 -1.54
C LYS A 152 -5.68 18.01 -2.27
N PRO A 153 -5.83 17.94 -3.61
CA PRO A 153 -6.51 18.98 -4.38
C PRO A 153 -7.89 19.32 -3.80
N TRP A 154 -8.20 20.60 -3.67
CA TRP A 154 -9.45 21.06 -3.06
C TRP A 154 -10.69 20.42 -3.71
N ALA A 155 -10.66 20.24 -5.04
CA ALA A 155 -11.75 19.62 -5.80
C ALA A 155 -11.96 18.15 -5.42
N GLU A 156 -10.88 17.38 -5.16
CA GLU A 156 -10.97 16.00 -4.66
C GLU A 156 -11.62 15.98 -3.27
N ARG A 157 -11.21 16.90 -2.38
CA ARG A 157 -11.75 17.01 -1.02
C ARG A 157 -13.24 17.34 -1.03
N MET A 158 -13.65 18.33 -1.84
CA MET A 158 -15.05 18.72 -1.99
C MET A 158 -15.87 17.62 -2.66
N GLY A 159 -15.34 16.97 -3.70
CA GLY A 159 -16.00 15.85 -4.36
C GLY A 159 -16.28 14.69 -3.40
N LEU A 160 -15.29 14.32 -2.57
CA LEU A 160 -15.46 13.30 -1.54
C LEU A 160 -16.45 13.72 -0.44
N ALA A 161 -16.43 14.98 -0.01
CA ALA A 161 -17.38 15.49 0.99
C ALA A 161 -18.83 15.48 0.46
N LEU A 162 -19.05 15.97 -0.76
CA LEU A 162 -20.35 15.94 -1.44
C LEU A 162 -20.85 14.51 -1.66
N TRP A 163 -19.97 13.62 -2.11
CA TRP A 163 -20.30 12.21 -2.25
C TRP A 163 -20.64 11.57 -0.91
N GLY A 164 -19.87 11.84 0.14
CA GLY A 164 -20.11 11.33 1.49
C GLY A 164 -21.46 11.79 2.05
N TRP A 165 -21.82 13.06 1.86
CA TRP A 165 -23.15 13.56 2.20
C TRP A 165 -24.26 12.86 1.41
N ALA A 166 -24.12 12.74 0.08
CA ALA A 166 -25.12 12.12 -0.77
C ALA A 166 -25.30 10.62 -0.49
N ALA A 167 -24.20 9.90 -0.21
CA ALA A 167 -24.20 8.48 0.10
C ALA A 167 -24.90 8.15 1.43
N GLN A 168 -24.87 9.08 2.39
CA GLN A 168 -25.59 8.96 3.67
C GLN A 168 -27.10 9.19 3.55
N GLN A 169 -27.58 9.73 2.42
CA GLN A 169 -29.00 9.95 2.16
C GLN A 169 -29.58 8.81 1.32
N PRO A 170 -30.29 7.82 1.89
CA PRO A 170 -30.61 6.57 1.18
C PRO A 170 -31.46 6.77 -0.07
N ALA A 171 -32.42 7.71 -0.03
CA ALA A 171 -33.31 8.03 -1.14
C ALA A 171 -32.56 8.74 -2.29
N LEU A 172 -31.73 9.73 -1.96
CA LEU A 172 -30.89 10.44 -2.93
C LEU A 172 -29.90 9.48 -3.59
N TYR A 173 -29.22 8.66 -2.79
CA TYR A 173 -28.29 7.65 -3.32
C TYR A 173 -29.01 6.60 -4.19
N ALA A 174 -30.22 6.17 -3.81
CA ALA A 174 -31.03 5.26 -4.61
C ALA A 174 -31.38 5.87 -5.97
N LEU A 175 -31.85 7.11 -5.98
CA LEU A 175 -32.23 7.81 -7.20
C LEU A 175 -31.01 8.08 -8.08
N GLY A 176 -29.93 8.58 -7.51
CA GLY A 176 -28.68 8.89 -8.21
C GLY A 176 -28.07 7.65 -8.86
N THR A 177 -27.91 6.56 -8.12
CA THR A 177 -27.37 5.30 -8.67
C THR A 177 -28.27 4.68 -9.74
N ARG A 178 -29.60 4.82 -9.60
CA ARG A 178 -30.58 4.39 -10.61
C ARG A 178 -30.44 5.17 -11.91
N ILE A 179 -30.34 6.51 -11.83
CA ILE A 179 -30.13 7.36 -13.00
C ILE A 179 -28.79 7.01 -13.65
N ALA A 180 -27.72 6.97 -12.85
CA ALA A 180 -26.38 6.65 -13.32
C ALA A 180 -26.31 5.29 -14.04
N ALA A 181 -26.92 4.24 -13.48
CA ALA A 181 -26.95 2.92 -14.11
C ALA A 181 -27.65 2.92 -15.48
N ARG A 182 -28.71 3.72 -15.66
CA ARG A 182 -29.44 3.82 -16.93
C ARG A 182 -28.71 4.68 -17.96
N VAL A 183 -28.13 5.79 -17.52
CA VAL A 183 -27.30 6.65 -18.37
C VAL A 183 -26.08 5.87 -18.85
N MET A 184 -25.36 5.18 -17.96
CA MET A 184 -24.21 4.35 -18.36
C MET A 184 -24.61 3.19 -19.28
N LYS A 185 -25.78 2.56 -19.07
CA LYS A 185 -26.31 1.56 -20.01
C LYS A 185 -26.58 2.16 -21.39
N TRP A 186 -27.21 3.34 -21.44
CA TRP A 186 -27.50 4.03 -22.69
C TRP A 186 -26.21 4.43 -23.43
N MET A 187 -25.21 4.94 -22.71
CA MET A 187 -23.88 5.23 -23.24
C MET A 187 -23.17 3.97 -23.78
N GLY A 188 -23.44 2.80 -23.21
CA GLY A 188 -22.88 1.53 -23.65
C GLY A 188 -23.47 0.98 -24.96
N GLY A 189 -24.61 1.51 -25.42
CA GLY A 189 -25.26 1.10 -26.66
C GLY A 189 -25.52 -0.42 -26.77
N SER A 190 -25.46 -0.94 -27.99
CA SER A 190 -25.59 -2.37 -28.30
C SER A 190 -24.38 -3.20 -27.87
N GLU A 191 -23.20 -2.58 -27.84
CA GLU A 191 -21.92 -3.24 -27.52
C GLU A 191 -21.73 -3.48 -26.02
N LYS A 192 -22.51 -2.80 -25.18
CA LYS A 192 -22.39 -2.81 -23.72
C LYS A 192 -21.01 -2.33 -23.25
N LEU A 193 -20.38 -1.45 -24.02
CA LEU A 193 -19.06 -0.88 -23.75
C LEU A 193 -19.13 0.64 -23.87
N ILE A 194 -18.51 1.33 -22.92
CA ILE A 194 -18.43 2.78 -22.90
C ILE A 194 -17.00 3.18 -23.29
N HIS A 195 -16.85 3.73 -24.49
CA HIS A 195 -15.55 4.13 -25.04
C HIS A 195 -15.03 5.47 -24.51
N ARG A 196 -15.91 6.30 -23.97
CA ARG A 196 -15.52 7.61 -23.41
C ARG A 196 -16.40 7.97 -22.23
N LEU A 197 -15.78 8.06 -21.07
CA LEU A 197 -16.42 8.62 -19.88
C LEU A 197 -16.06 10.12 -19.77
N PRO A 198 -17.02 11.04 -19.94
CA PRO A 198 -16.76 12.46 -19.75
C PRO A 198 -16.33 12.73 -18.30
N PHE A 199 -15.45 13.72 -18.10
CA PHE A 199 -14.85 14.11 -16.81
C PHE A 199 -13.90 13.10 -16.15
N VAL A 200 -13.89 11.84 -16.58
CA VAL A 200 -12.98 10.78 -16.10
C VAL A 200 -12.36 9.99 -17.26
N SER A 201 -11.98 10.69 -18.33
CA SER A 201 -11.50 10.07 -19.58
C SER A 201 -10.31 9.14 -19.37
N GLY A 202 -9.46 9.40 -18.37
CA GLY A 202 -8.33 8.53 -18.01
C GLY A 202 -8.70 7.07 -17.74
N TRP A 203 -9.96 6.77 -17.40
CA TRP A 203 -10.45 5.40 -17.22
C TRP A 203 -10.75 4.70 -18.54
N THR A 204 -11.03 5.47 -19.59
CA THR A 204 -11.33 5.00 -20.95
C THR A 204 -10.18 5.21 -21.94
N ASP A 205 -9.10 5.88 -21.55
CA ASP A 205 -7.96 6.17 -22.44
C ASP A 205 -7.19 4.92 -22.88
N GLY A 206 -7.23 3.84 -22.09
CA GLY A 206 -6.53 2.58 -22.40
C GLY A 206 -7.42 1.34 -22.47
N ARG A 207 -8.68 1.42 -22.04
CA ARG A 207 -9.63 0.28 -21.97
C ARG A 207 -11.07 0.77 -22.02
N ASP A 208 -11.93 0.03 -22.71
CA ASP A 208 -13.37 0.31 -22.66
C ASP A 208 -13.97 -0.07 -21.31
N PHE A 209 -14.91 0.76 -20.83
CA PHE A 209 -15.58 0.51 -19.56
C PHE A 209 -16.85 -0.33 -19.76
N PRO A 210 -17.05 -1.46 -19.05
CA PRO A 210 -18.22 -2.30 -19.22
C PRO A 210 -19.50 -1.59 -18.75
N ALA A 211 -20.50 -1.51 -19.62
CA ALA A 211 -21.76 -0.87 -19.30
C ALA A 211 -22.60 -1.76 -18.35
N PRO A 212 -23.23 -1.18 -17.32
CA PRO A 212 -24.08 -1.92 -16.40
C PRO A 212 -25.38 -2.40 -17.08
N ALA A 213 -26.02 -3.42 -16.48
CA ALA A 213 -27.29 -3.97 -16.98
C ALA A 213 -28.49 -2.97 -16.92
N GLY A 214 -28.31 -1.83 -16.24
CA GLY A 214 -29.29 -0.74 -16.09
C GLY A 214 -30.27 -0.89 -14.92
N LYS A 215 -30.35 -2.07 -14.31
CA LYS A 215 -30.99 -2.28 -13.00
C LYS A 215 -29.92 -2.23 -11.91
N THR A 216 -30.19 -1.49 -10.85
CA THR A 216 -29.32 -1.44 -9.66
C THR A 216 -29.49 -2.68 -8.81
N PHE A 217 -28.50 -3.00 -7.96
CA PHE A 217 -28.62 -4.09 -6.98
C PHE A 217 -29.88 -3.94 -6.10
N ARG A 218 -30.22 -2.71 -5.67
CA ARG A 218 -31.42 -2.44 -4.86
C ARG A 218 -32.71 -2.82 -5.59
N GLU A 219 -32.79 -2.57 -6.89
CA GLU A 219 -33.95 -2.94 -7.71
C GLU A 219 -34.05 -4.46 -7.92
N LEU A 220 -32.91 -5.11 -8.18
CA LEU A 220 -32.83 -6.57 -8.31
C LEU A 220 -33.23 -7.27 -7.00
N TYR A 221 -32.68 -6.80 -5.87
CA TYR A 221 -32.97 -7.34 -4.55
C TYR A 221 -34.45 -7.16 -4.17
N LYS A 222 -35.06 -6.00 -4.47
CA LYS A 222 -36.50 -5.78 -4.23
C LYS A 222 -37.38 -6.67 -5.11
N ALA A 223 -36.96 -6.95 -6.34
CA ALA A 223 -37.70 -7.82 -7.25
C ALA A 223 -37.65 -9.30 -6.85
N GLN A 224 -36.53 -9.77 -6.27
CA GLN A 224 -36.37 -11.14 -5.78
C GLN A 224 -37.07 -11.41 -4.44
N ARG A 225 -37.43 -10.38 -3.68
CA ARG A 225 -38.17 -10.50 -2.40
C ARG A 225 -39.70 -10.48 -2.57
N LYS A 226 -40.19 -10.41 -3.80
CA LYS A 226 -41.60 -10.61 -4.15
C LYS A 226 -41.77 -12.05 -4.63
#